data_AF-A0A7Y7CN35-F1
#
_entry.id   AF-A0A7Y7CN35-F1
#
_cell.length_a   1.000
_cell.length_b   1.000
_cell.length_c   1.000
_cell.angle_alpha   90.00
_cell.angle_beta   90.00
_cell.angle_gamma   90.00
#
_symmetry.space_group_name_H-M   'P 1'
#
loop_
_entity.id
_entity.type
_entity.pdbx_description
1 polymer ?
#
loop_
_entity_poly.entity_id
_entity_poly.type
_entity_poly.pdbx_seq_one_letter_code
_entity_poly.pdbx_strand_id
1 'polypeptide(L)'
;MSRWVTPASSGVHAVRRAPTEVEPTDLARTGAPGEGEADGPLNRIAKYVPTEILACYTCLFTVLVSMQLIASEQIWASFALIGLFFIVTIIYIWKNAGAGSVRTCHMIVSPLAFLAWAYPISSALLGDYYYPLAAFFGQAVIIAMSLFFKPVD
;
A
#
# COMPACT_ATOMS: atom_id res chain seq x y z
N MET A 1 -60.01 58.45 -34.77
CA MET A 1 -59.36 59.70 -34.33
C MET A 1 -59.28 59.70 -32.82
N SER A 2 -58.14 59.33 -32.24
CA SER A 2 -57.79 59.69 -30.87
C SER A 2 -56.27 59.67 -30.74
N ARG A 3 -55.78 60.56 -29.91
CA ARG A 3 -54.54 61.31 -30.03
C ARG A 3 -53.73 61.05 -28.75
N TRP A 4 -52.43 60.77 -28.90
CA TRP A 4 -51.39 60.78 -27.84
C TRP A 4 -51.58 59.73 -26.73
N VAL A 5 -50.57 59.26 -25.98
CA VAL A 5 -49.44 59.95 -25.35
C VAL A 5 -48.32 58.93 -25.14
N THR A 6 -47.09 59.30 -25.45
CA THR A 6 -45.87 58.66 -24.94
C THR A 6 -45.53 59.22 -23.55
N PRO A 7 -45.18 58.35 -22.58
CA PRO A 7 -44.26 58.73 -21.53
C PRO A 7 -42.98 57.91 -21.59
N ALA A 8 -41.88 58.65 -21.59
CA ALA A 8 -40.54 58.15 -21.35
C ALA A 8 -40.37 57.71 -19.89
N SER A 9 -39.68 56.60 -19.68
CA SER A 9 -38.87 56.28 -18.49
C SER A 9 -38.25 54.92 -18.74
N SER A 10 -37.09 54.55 -18.25
CA SER A 10 -35.96 55.25 -17.64
C SER A 10 -34.89 54.17 -17.65
N GLY A 11 -33.68 54.52 -18.07
CA GLY A 11 -32.56 53.59 -18.08
C GLY A 11 -32.36 52.98 -16.71
N VAL A 12 -32.48 51.65 -16.64
CA VAL A 12 -31.77 50.84 -15.66
C VAL A 12 -30.78 50.04 -16.46
N HIS A 13 -29.54 50.53 -16.47
CA HIS A 13 -28.38 49.76 -16.89
C HIS A 13 -28.29 48.53 -15.99
N ALA A 14 -28.82 47.41 -16.49
CA ALA A 14 -28.53 46.11 -15.93
C ALA A 14 -27.02 45.87 -16.14
N VAL A 15 -26.24 46.13 -15.10
CA VAL A 15 -24.85 45.70 -14.99
C VAL A 15 -24.88 44.18 -14.98
N ARG A 16 -24.77 43.60 -16.18
CA ARG A 16 -24.56 42.18 -16.42
C ARG A 16 -23.17 41.85 -15.88
N ARG A 17 -23.06 41.58 -14.59
CA ARG A 17 -21.85 40.97 -14.03
C ARG A 17 -21.68 39.63 -14.74
N ALA A 18 -20.55 39.49 -15.43
CA ALA A 18 -20.13 38.24 -16.03
C ALA A 18 -20.14 37.13 -14.96
N PRO A 19 -20.42 35.87 -15.34
CA PRO A 19 -20.24 34.74 -14.44
C PRO A 19 -18.81 34.81 -13.90
N THR A 20 -18.69 34.94 -12.58
CA THR A 20 -17.43 34.79 -11.87
C THR A 20 -16.84 33.46 -12.27
N GLU A 21 -15.72 33.55 -12.98
CA GLU A 21 -14.76 32.49 -13.21
C GLU A 21 -14.69 31.65 -11.94
N VAL A 22 -15.12 30.39 -12.05
CA VAL A 22 -14.98 29.44 -10.95
C VAL A 22 -13.48 29.33 -10.76
N GLU A 23 -13.00 29.95 -9.68
CA GLU A 23 -11.64 29.81 -9.19
C GLU A 23 -11.29 28.33 -9.32
N PRO A 24 -10.24 27.97 -10.09
CA PRO A 24 -9.91 26.58 -10.30
C PRO A 24 -9.54 26.02 -8.94
N THR A 25 -10.52 25.38 -8.30
CA THR A 25 -10.38 24.64 -7.07
C THR A 25 -9.13 23.81 -7.24
N ASP A 26 -8.18 24.08 -6.36
CA ASP A 26 -6.85 23.53 -6.21
C ASP A 26 -6.92 22.01 -5.91
N LEU A 27 -7.67 21.26 -6.73
CA LEU A 27 -7.82 19.81 -6.72
C LEU A 27 -6.55 19.11 -7.25
N ALA A 28 -5.55 19.88 -7.65
CA ALA A 28 -4.25 19.41 -8.11
C ALA A 28 -3.22 19.24 -6.98
N ARG A 29 -3.58 19.46 -5.70
CA ARG A 29 -2.71 19.17 -4.54
C ARG A 29 -3.24 18.04 -3.67
N THR A 30 -3.45 16.88 -4.27
CA THR A 30 -3.52 15.61 -3.54
C THR A 30 -2.49 14.67 -4.15
N GLY A 31 -1.22 14.82 -3.77
CA GLY A 31 -0.17 13.95 -4.29
C GLY A 31 1.28 14.44 -4.20
N ALA A 32 1.56 15.61 -3.61
CA ALA A 32 2.93 15.94 -3.27
C ALA A 32 3.33 15.14 -2.00
N PRO A 33 4.36 14.28 -2.03
CA PRO A 33 4.88 13.67 -0.81
C PRO A 33 5.35 14.80 0.11
N GLY A 34 4.81 14.85 1.33
CA GLY A 34 5.16 15.86 2.31
C GLY A 34 6.65 15.82 2.61
N GLU A 35 7.40 16.75 2.03
CA GLU A 35 8.78 17.05 2.40
C GLU A 35 8.78 17.58 3.84
N GLY A 36 9.12 16.73 4.82
CA GLY A 36 9.42 17.19 6.18
C GLY A 36 9.05 16.24 7.31
N GLU A 37 8.24 15.22 7.08
CA GLU A 37 7.93 14.26 8.13
C GLU A 37 9.04 13.20 8.22
N ALA A 38 9.76 13.17 9.34
CA ALA A 38 10.85 12.25 9.56
C ALA A 38 10.38 10.82 9.29
N ASP A 39 10.94 10.21 8.24
CA ASP A 39 10.49 8.92 7.70
C ASP A 39 10.53 7.86 8.81
N GLY A 40 9.35 7.57 9.38
CA GLY A 40 9.21 6.77 10.58
C GLY A 40 9.63 5.31 10.34
N PRO A 41 10.02 4.55 11.38
CA PRO A 41 10.48 3.16 11.23
C PRO A 41 9.49 2.27 10.48
N LEU A 42 8.18 2.48 10.68
CA LEU A 42 7.13 1.75 9.98
C LEU A 42 7.07 2.10 8.48
N ASN A 43 7.22 3.38 8.12
CA ASN A 43 7.19 3.80 6.72
C ASN A 43 8.37 3.22 5.93
N ARG A 44 9.53 3.10 6.58
CA ARG A 44 10.71 2.44 5.99
C ARG A 44 10.46 0.96 5.73
N ILE A 45 9.85 0.23 6.67
CA ILE A 45 9.51 -1.19 6.48
C ILE A 45 8.55 -1.35 5.31
N ALA A 46 7.54 -0.48 5.21
CA ALA A 46 6.57 -0.54 4.12
C ALA A 46 7.22 -0.45 2.73
N LYS A 47 8.30 0.33 2.59
CA LYS A 47 9.11 0.40 1.34
C LYS A 47 9.81 -0.92 0.99
N TYR A 48 10.08 -1.78 1.96
CA TYR A 48 10.74 -3.08 1.72
C TYR A 48 9.76 -4.21 1.43
N VAL A 49 8.48 -4.05 1.74
CA VAL A 49 7.47 -5.10 1.53
C VAL A 49 6.93 -4.99 0.10
N PRO A 50 7.13 -6.00 -0.76
CA PRO A 50 6.54 -6.01 -2.09
C PRO A 50 5.03 -6.24 -1.99
N THR A 51 4.27 -5.14 -1.95
CA THR A 51 2.81 -5.15 -1.70
C THR A 51 2.04 -6.00 -2.69
N GLU A 52 2.48 -6.06 -3.94
CA GLU A 52 1.89 -6.85 -5.02
C GLU A 52 2.03 -8.35 -4.76
N ILE A 53 3.20 -8.76 -4.23
CA ILE A 53 3.46 -10.15 -3.87
C ILE A 53 2.60 -10.54 -2.67
N LEU A 54 2.50 -9.66 -1.66
CA LEU A 54 1.67 -9.91 -0.49
C LEU A 54 0.17 -9.95 -0.84
N ALA A 55 -0.29 -9.10 -1.76
CA ALA A 55 -1.67 -9.11 -2.26
C ALA A 55 -1.99 -10.41 -3.01
N CYS A 56 -1.11 -10.86 -3.90
CA CYS A 56 -1.27 -12.15 -4.59
C CYS A 56 -1.25 -13.33 -3.60
N TYR A 57 -0.36 -13.28 -2.61
CA TYR A 57 -0.28 -14.29 -1.55
C TYR A 57 -1.58 -14.38 -0.75
N THR A 58 -2.11 -13.25 -0.27
CA THR A 58 -3.36 -13.19 0.52
C THR A 58 -4.57 -13.64 -0.30
N CYS A 59 -4.62 -13.31 -1.60
CA CYS A 59 -5.64 -13.81 -2.51
C CYS A 59 -5.62 -15.35 -2.60
N LEU A 60 -4.45 -15.94 -2.89
CA LEU A 60 -4.33 -17.40 -2.96
C LEU A 60 -4.57 -18.08 -1.61
N PHE A 61 -4.12 -17.48 -0.53
CA PHE A 61 -4.41 -17.95 0.82
C PHE A 61 -5.93 -18.04 1.06
N THR A 62 -6.69 -17.02 0.64
CA THR A 62 -8.16 -17.03 0.75
C THR A 62 -8.79 -18.16 -0.05
N VAL A 63 -8.24 -18.47 -1.24
CA VAL A 63 -8.66 -19.63 -2.04
C VAL A 63 -8.38 -20.93 -1.27
N LEU A 64 -7.17 -21.10 -0.71
CA LEU A 64 -6.80 -22.28 0.07
C LEU A 64 -7.75 -22.50 1.27
N VAL A 65 -8.08 -21.43 2.01
CA VAL A 65 -9.04 -21.49 3.13
C VAL A 65 -10.41 -21.97 2.64
N SER A 66 -10.84 -21.52 1.45
CA SER A 66 -12.14 -21.86 0.88
C SER A 66 -12.24 -23.32 0.41
N MET A 67 -11.11 -23.99 0.15
CA MET A 67 -11.09 -25.38 -0.32
C MET A 67 -11.39 -26.42 0.76
N GLN A 68 -11.46 -26.03 2.04
CA GLN A 68 -11.79 -26.92 3.18
C GLN A 68 -10.93 -28.20 3.20
N LEU A 69 -9.62 -28.07 2.95
CA LEU A 69 -8.67 -29.18 2.99
C LEU A 69 -8.65 -29.84 4.38
N ILE A 70 -8.21 -31.10 4.45
CA ILE A 70 -7.98 -31.76 5.74
C ILE A 70 -6.78 -31.13 6.46
N ALA A 71 -6.71 -31.25 7.79
CA ALA A 71 -5.72 -30.54 8.61
C ALA A 71 -4.25 -30.77 8.17
N SER A 72 -3.88 -32.01 7.80
CA SER A 72 -2.54 -32.32 7.31
C SER A 72 -2.21 -31.59 6.00
N GLU A 73 -3.18 -31.51 5.09
CA GLU A 73 -3.04 -30.81 3.80
C GLU A 73 -2.99 -29.30 3.99
N GLN A 74 -3.75 -28.73 4.93
CA GLN A 74 -3.72 -27.30 5.23
C GLN A 74 -2.33 -26.83 5.65
N ILE A 75 -1.64 -27.62 6.49
CA ILE A 75 -0.29 -27.32 6.96
C ILE A 75 0.70 -27.32 5.78
N TRP A 76 0.70 -28.39 4.99
CA TRP A 76 1.59 -28.50 3.82
C TRP A 76 1.29 -27.44 2.76
N ALA A 77 0.02 -27.16 2.48
CA ALA A 77 -0.40 -26.12 1.55
C ALA A 77 0.04 -24.73 2.03
N SER A 78 -0.03 -24.46 3.33
CA SER A 78 0.45 -23.20 3.92
C SER A 78 1.96 -23.04 3.76
N PHE A 79 2.74 -24.07 4.13
CA PHE A 79 4.20 -24.03 3.96
C PHE A 79 4.60 -23.96 2.48
N ALA A 80 3.91 -24.68 1.59
CA ALA A 80 4.13 -24.59 0.16
C ALA A 80 3.84 -23.19 -0.38
N LEU A 81 2.75 -22.56 0.06
CA LEU A 81 2.39 -21.21 -0.37
C LEU A 81 3.37 -20.16 0.14
N ILE A 82 3.75 -20.23 1.42
CA ILE A 82 4.81 -19.36 2.00
C ILE A 82 6.12 -19.57 1.23
N GLY A 83 6.55 -20.81 1.03
CA GLY A 83 7.79 -21.14 0.34
C GLY A 83 7.81 -20.64 -1.10
N LEU A 84 6.71 -20.83 -1.84
CA LEU A 84 6.55 -20.33 -3.20
C LEU A 84 6.71 -18.80 -3.24
N PHE A 85 5.96 -18.07 -2.42
CA PHE A 85 5.99 -16.61 -2.43
C PHE A 85 7.27 -16.02 -1.85
N PHE A 86 7.95 -16.74 -0.96
CA PHE A 86 9.29 -16.39 -0.50
C PHE A 86 10.30 -16.45 -1.66
N ILE A 87 10.28 -17.53 -2.45
CA ILE A 87 11.13 -17.66 -3.65
C ILE A 87 10.79 -16.57 -4.67
N VAL A 88 9.50 -16.32 -4.92
CA VAL A 88 9.04 -15.25 -5.82
C VAL A 88 9.53 -13.89 -5.33
N THR A 89 9.51 -13.63 -4.01
CA THR A 89 10.05 -12.40 -3.41
C THR A 89 11.54 -12.24 -3.69
N ILE A 90 12.33 -13.29 -3.47
CA ILE A 90 13.78 -13.26 -3.77
C ILE A 90 14.02 -12.96 -5.26
N ILE A 91 13.32 -13.66 -6.16
CA ILE A 91 13.47 -13.47 -7.61
C ILE A 91 13.03 -12.06 -8.02
N TYR A 92 11.93 -11.57 -7.49
CA TYR A 92 11.41 -10.23 -7.78
C TYR A 92 12.42 -9.16 -7.38
N ILE A 93 12.93 -9.21 -6.15
CA ILE A 93 13.94 -8.27 -5.65
C ILE A 93 15.23 -8.40 -6.45
N TRP A 94 15.65 -9.62 -6.78
CA TRP A 94 16.85 -9.83 -7.60
C TRP A 94 16.73 -9.18 -8.98
N LYS A 95 15.54 -9.18 -9.58
CA LYS A 95 15.29 -8.57 -10.90
C LYS A 95 15.08 -7.05 -10.85
N ASN A 96 14.47 -6.54 -9.78
CA ASN A 96 14.00 -5.15 -9.71
C ASN A 96 14.87 -4.24 -8.85
N ALA A 97 15.67 -4.78 -7.92
CA ALA A 97 16.59 -3.96 -7.14
C ALA A 97 17.78 -3.53 -8.00
N GLY A 98 18.09 -2.23 -7.96
CA GLY A 98 19.25 -1.64 -8.63
C GLY A 98 20.60 -2.25 -8.18
N ALA A 99 21.70 -1.86 -8.82
CA ALA A 99 23.03 -2.34 -8.44
C ALA A 99 23.57 -1.64 -7.16
N GLY A 100 24.45 -2.31 -6.42
CA GLY A 100 25.17 -1.73 -5.27
C GLY A 100 24.74 -2.23 -3.89
N SER A 101 25.15 -1.52 -2.84
CA SER A 101 24.89 -1.86 -1.42
C SER A 101 23.41 -1.87 -1.06
N VAL A 102 22.61 -1.03 -1.72
CA VAL A 102 21.15 -0.98 -1.60
C VAL A 102 20.54 -2.32 -1.98
N ARG A 103 21.01 -2.96 -3.05
CA ARG A 103 20.56 -4.29 -3.48
C ARG A 103 20.67 -5.33 -2.39
N THR A 104 21.82 -5.37 -1.71
CA THR A 104 22.12 -6.34 -0.66
C THR A 104 21.18 -6.16 0.52
N CYS A 105 20.89 -4.91 0.91
CA CYS A 105 19.93 -4.62 1.98
C CYS A 105 18.53 -5.10 1.60
N HIS A 106 18.03 -4.76 0.40
CA HIS A 106 16.73 -5.23 -0.07
C HIS A 106 16.65 -6.76 -0.17
N MET A 107 17.72 -7.42 -0.60
CA MET A 107 17.76 -8.87 -0.76
C MET A 107 17.65 -9.63 0.57
N ILE A 108 18.00 -9.00 1.69
CA ILE A 108 17.89 -9.61 3.03
C ILE A 108 16.60 -9.15 3.71
N VAL A 109 16.34 -7.83 3.72
CA VAL A 109 15.22 -7.24 4.47
C VAL A 109 13.88 -7.62 3.84
N SER A 110 13.74 -7.57 2.51
CA SER A 110 12.45 -7.81 1.85
C SER A 110 11.94 -9.24 2.02
N PRO A 111 12.74 -10.31 1.83
CA PRO A 111 12.27 -11.67 2.08
C PRO A 111 11.93 -11.93 3.55
N LEU A 112 12.72 -11.39 4.49
CA LEU A 112 12.41 -11.52 5.92
C LEU A 112 11.11 -10.76 6.28
N ALA A 113 10.92 -9.58 5.72
CA ALA A 113 9.71 -8.79 5.94
C ALA A 113 8.47 -9.53 5.41
N PHE A 114 8.58 -10.16 4.24
CA PHE A 114 7.54 -11.04 3.72
C PHE A 114 7.23 -12.18 4.70
N LEU A 115 8.24 -12.90 5.20
CA LEU A 115 8.00 -14.01 6.14
C LEU A 115 7.31 -13.56 7.44
N ALA A 116 7.73 -12.41 8.00
CA ALA A 116 7.15 -11.86 9.20
C ALA A 116 5.64 -11.58 9.05
N TRP A 117 5.18 -11.26 7.83
CA TRP A 117 3.76 -11.04 7.50
C TRP A 117 3.04 -12.32 7.08
N ALA A 118 3.66 -13.15 6.23
CA ALA A 118 3.03 -14.36 5.71
C ALA A 118 2.71 -15.38 6.82
N TYR A 119 3.58 -15.49 7.83
CA TYR A 119 3.39 -16.42 8.94
C TYR A 119 2.13 -16.16 9.77
N PRO A 120 1.89 -14.95 10.34
CA PRO A 120 0.65 -14.67 11.07
C PRO A 120 -0.60 -14.72 10.18
N ILE A 121 -0.51 -14.36 8.90
CA ILE A 121 -1.63 -14.51 7.96
C ILE A 121 -2.01 -16.00 7.82
N SER A 122 -1.03 -16.89 7.77
CA SER A 122 -1.25 -18.34 7.67
C SER A 122 -1.79 -19.00 8.95
N SER A 123 -1.94 -18.27 10.05
CA SER A 123 -2.33 -18.84 11.35
C SER A 123 -3.61 -19.68 11.29
N ALA A 124 -4.60 -19.26 10.48
CA ALA A 124 -5.86 -19.98 10.34
C ALA A 124 -5.72 -21.38 9.74
N LEU A 125 -4.71 -21.62 8.89
CA LEU A 125 -4.44 -22.92 8.26
C LEU A 125 -3.36 -23.73 9.00
N LEU A 126 -2.53 -23.07 9.81
CA LEU A 126 -1.49 -23.72 10.60
C LEU A 126 -2.03 -24.40 11.87
N GLY A 127 -3.14 -23.91 12.42
CA GLY A 127 -3.75 -24.48 13.63
C GLY A 127 -2.75 -24.55 14.79
N ASP A 128 -2.57 -25.74 15.36
CA ASP A 128 -1.65 -25.97 16.50
C ASP A 128 -0.17 -25.74 16.18
N TYR A 129 0.22 -25.69 14.90
CA TYR A 129 1.59 -25.39 14.47
C TYR A 129 1.89 -23.89 14.42
N TYR A 130 0.89 -23.04 14.69
CA TYR A 130 1.09 -21.61 14.81
C TYR A 130 1.63 -21.26 16.20
N TYR A 131 2.79 -20.60 16.24
CA TYR A 131 3.41 -20.10 17.45
C TYR A 131 3.30 -18.57 17.48
N PRO A 132 2.36 -18.00 18.27
CA PRO A 132 2.17 -16.54 18.31
C PRO A 132 3.44 -15.77 18.69
N LEU A 133 4.26 -16.34 19.58
CA LEU A 133 5.54 -15.76 19.97
C LEU A 133 6.50 -15.67 18.79
N ALA A 134 6.54 -16.67 17.91
CA ALA A 134 7.40 -16.61 16.72
C ALA A 134 6.97 -15.50 15.76
N ALA A 135 5.65 -15.29 15.59
CA ALA A 135 5.13 -14.17 14.80
C ALA A 135 5.51 -12.82 15.42
N PHE A 136 5.36 -12.68 16.74
CA PHE A 136 5.74 -11.48 17.48
C PHE A 136 7.24 -11.17 17.34
N PHE A 137 8.10 -12.18 17.54
CA PHE A 137 9.55 -12.02 17.35
C PHE A 137 9.91 -11.67 15.91
N GLY A 138 9.26 -12.29 14.92
CA GLY A 138 9.44 -11.95 13.51
C GLY A 138 9.16 -10.47 13.24
N GLN A 139 8.05 -9.94 13.75
CA GLN A 139 7.70 -8.51 13.64
C GLN A 139 8.73 -7.62 14.34
N ALA A 140 9.12 -7.97 15.58
CA ALA A 140 10.14 -7.22 16.33
C ALA A 140 11.49 -7.19 15.60
N VAL A 141 11.91 -8.30 14.99
CA VAL A 141 13.15 -8.38 14.21
C VAL A 141 13.09 -7.46 12.99
N ILE A 142 11.98 -7.44 12.24
CA ILE A 142 11.85 -6.55 11.08
C ILE A 142 11.85 -5.08 11.48
N ILE A 143 11.20 -4.74 12.60
CA ILE A 143 11.23 -3.39 13.16
C ILE A 143 12.66 -3.02 13.59
N ALA A 144 13.36 -3.90 14.28
CA ALA A 144 14.75 -3.67 14.64
C ALA A 144 15.63 -3.46 13.40
N MET A 145 15.46 -4.28 12.36
CA MET A 145 16.19 -4.13 11.10
C MET A 145 15.94 -2.77 10.44
N SER A 146 14.72 -2.23 10.48
CA SER A 146 14.44 -0.92 9.86
C SER A 146 15.09 0.27 10.59
N LEU A 147 15.51 0.08 11.84
CA LEU A 147 16.31 1.06 12.57
C LEU A 147 17.76 1.09 12.08
N PHE A 148 18.30 -0.07 11.65
CA PHE A 148 19.69 -0.19 11.19
C PHE A 148 19.83 0.04 9.67
N PHE A 149 18.86 -0.39 8.88
CA PHE A 149 18.86 -0.21 7.43
C PHE A 149 18.05 1.04 7.07
N LYS A 150 18.76 2.16 6.91
CA LYS A 150 18.16 3.40 6.40
C LYS A 150 18.08 3.30 4.88
N PRO A 151 16.89 3.46 4.26
CA PRO A 151 16.81 3.62 2.81
C PRO A 151 17.70 4.80 2.42
N VAL A 152 18.61 4.56 1.48
CA VAL A 152 19.40 5.63 0.86
C VAL A 152 18.61 6.00 -0.39
N ASP A 153 17.98 7.17 -0.36
CA ASP A 153 17.23 7.71 -1.51
C ASP A 153 18.16 7.94 -2.72
#